data_AF-A0A0G2GQP1-F1
#
_entry.id   AF-A0A0G2GQP1-F1
#
_cell.length_a   1.000
_cell.length_b   1.000
_cell.length_c   1.000
_cell.angle_alpha   90.00
_cell.angle_beta   90.00
_cell.angle_gamma   90.00
#
_symmetry.space_group_name_H-M   'P 1'
#
loop_
_entity.id
_entity.type
_entity.pdbx_description
1 polymer ?
#
loop_
_entity_poly.entity_id
_entity_poly.type
_entity_poly.pdbx_seq_one_letter_code
_entity_poly.pdbx_strand_id
1 'polypeptide(L)'
;MACPVATHDDLPTVLSTMDKGVHSLTDYVGTMLGDATATLTEISENPARFALTTLFPSTIHRPYKDATWMLRQLFWALKHAVGMTTKQVLALPRPLTRADAMEELGLRLRSKLWRLEQALIGFGEGVRKICDAGIKMAKADREVERKADGSKYMLDMYKKDPWYVQAVRACPASLELYHNAVMEVQKAMTELEELTAQCKSV
;
A
#
# COMPACT_ATOMS: atom_id res chain seq x y z
N MET A 1 16.58 1.97 -31.34
CA MET A 1 16.12 3.36 -31.20
C MET A 1 16.29 3.73 -29.73
N ALA A 2 17.26 4.57 -29.41
CA ALA A 2 17.39 5.12 -28.07
C ALA A 2 16.24 6.11 -27.86
N CYS A 3 15.33 5.84 -26.92
CA CYS A 3 14.36 6.83 -26.49
C CYS A 3 15.13 8.04 -25.96
N PRO A 4 14.83 9.28 -26.42
CA PRO A 4 15.44 10.46 -25.86
C PRO A 4 15.15 10.49 -24.36
N VAL A 5 16.20 10.54 -23.55
CA VAL A 5 16.09 10.78 -22.11
C VAL A 5 15.38 12.12 -21.99
N ALA A 6 14.17 12.12 -21.42
CA ALA A 6 13.42 13.35 -21.19
C ALA A 6 14.33 14.33 -20.45
N THR A 7 14.44 15.56 -20.96
CA THR A 7 15.01 16.68 -20.22
C THR A 7 14.34 16.70 -18.87
N HIS A 8 15.09 16.46 -17.79
CA HIS A 8 14.53 16.45 -16.45
C HIS A 8 13.80 17.77 -16.22
N ASP A 9 12.51 17.69 -15.90
CA ASP A 9 11.72 18.88 -15.58
C ASP A 9 12.36 19.62 -14.41
N ASP A 10 12.42 20.95 -14.49
CA ASP A 10 12.93 21.77 -13.40
C ASP A 10 11.99 21.73 -12.18
N LEU A 11 12.51 22.07 -11.00
CA LEU A 11 11.75 22.01 -9.75
C LEU A 11 10.42 22.77 -9.81
N PRO A 12 10.33 23.99 -10.38
CA PRO A 12 9.04 24.67 -10.56
C PRO A 12 8.04 23.86 -11.38
N THR A 13 8.44 23.26 -12.50
CA THR A 13 7.55 22.44 -13.33
C THR A 13 7.09 21.19 -12.59
N VAL A 14 8.00 20.49 -11.90
CA VAL A 14 7.65 19.31 -11.10
C VAL A 14 6.68 19.66 -9.97
N LEU A 15 6.90 20.77 -9.25
CA LEU A 15 5.99 21.22 -8.19
C LEU A 15 4.61 21.62 -8.75
N SER A 16 4.57 22.28 -9.91
CA SER A 16 3.31 22.69 -10.56
C SER A 16 2.44 21.51 -11.03
N THR A 17 3.07 20.39 -11.37
CA THR A 17 2.39 19.17 -11.85
C THR A 17 2.10 18.18 -10.72
N MET A 18 2.73 18.35 -9.55
CA MET A 18 2.60 17.45 -8.40
C MET A 18 1.17 17.31 -7.90
N ASP A 19 0.38 18.39 -7.86
CA ASP A 19 -1.02 18.35 -7.41
C ASP A 19 -1.87 17.38 -8.24
N LYS A 20 -1.74 17.43 -9.58
CA LYS A 20 -2.44 16.52 -10.49
C LYS A 20 -1.95 15.08 -10.34
N GLY A 21 -0.63 14.90 -10.19
CA GLY A 21 -0.01 13.60 -9.98
C GLY A 21 -0.48 12.93 -8.69
N VAL A 22 -0.50 13.69 -7.59
CA VAL A 22 -0.96 13.22 -6.27
C VAL A 22 -2.46 12.95 -6.29
N HIS A 23 -3.28 13.80 -6.91
CA HIS A 23 -4.71 13.55 -7.04
C HIS A 23 -5.00 12.24 -7.79
N SER A 24 -4.31 12.02 -8.91
CA SER A 24 -4.42 10.75 -9.66
C SER A 24 -3.99 9.55 -8.80
N LEU A 25 -2.91 9.71 -8.02
CA LEU A 25 -2.46 8.68 -7.10
C LEU A 25 -3.49 8.40 -6.00
N THR A 26 -4.18 9.41 -5.47
CA THR A 26 -5.28 9.24 -4.51
C THR A 26 -6.38 8.38 -5.09
N ASP A 27 -6.81 8.63 -6.32
CA ASP A 27 -7.87 7.83 -6.96
C ASP A 27 -7.47 6.35 -7.11
N TYR A 28 -6.23 6.10 -7.54
CA TYR A 28 -5.69 4.73 -7.64
C TYR A 28 -5.63 4.04 -6.28
N VAL A 29 -5.14 4.74 -5.25
CA VAL A 29 -5.05 4.20 -3.89
C VAL A 29 -6.43 3.97 -3.30
N GLY A 30 -7.37 4.90 -3.48
CA GLY A 30 -8.76 4.77 -3.01
C GLY A 30 -9.45 3.56 -3.61
N THR A 31 -9.34 3.38 -4.93
CA THR A 31 -9.88 2.20 -5.64
C THR A 31 -9.23 0.92 -5.12
N MET A 32 -7.90 0.90 -5.01
CA MET A 32 -7.15 -0.25 -4.50
C MET A 32 -7.60 -0.66 -3.08
N LEU A 33 -7.75 0.31 -2.17
CA LEU A 33 -8.18 0.05 -0.78
C LEU A 33 -9.63 -0.45 -0.71
N GLY A 34 -10.52 0.11 -1.54
CA GLY A 34 -11.91 -0.34 -1.65
C GLY A 34 -12.02 -1.79 -2.13
N ASP A 35 -11.40 -2.09 -3.27
CA ASP A 35 -11.38 -3.42 -3.88
C ASP A 35 -10.73 -4.46 -2.96
N ALA A 36 -9.65 -4.07 -2.28
CA ALA A 36 -8.96 -4.94 -1.33
C ALA A 36 -9.83 -5.26 -0.13
N THR A 37 -10.50 -4.28 0.45
CA THR A 37 -11.36 -4.50 1.62
C THR A 37 -12.51 -5.42 1.26
N ALA A 38 -13.20 -5.18 0.13
CA ALA A 38 -14.27 -6.06 -0.33
C ALA A 38 -13.79 -7.50 -0.58
N THR A 39 -12.68 -7.65 -1.32
CA THR A 39 -12.11 -8.98 -1.66
C THR A 39 -11.65 -9.73 -0.40
N LEU A 40 -10.95 -9.06 0.52
CA LEU A 40 -10.40 -9.70 1.71
C LEU A 40 -11.46 -10.05 2.74
N THR A 41 -12.52 -9.24 2.86
CA THR A 41 -13.71 -9.59 3.64
C THR A 41 -14.36 -10.87 3.09
N GLU A 42 -14.52 -10.97 1.77
CA GLU A 42 -15.07 -12.19 1.15
C GLU A 42 -14.19 -13.43 1.41
N ILE A 43 -12.85 -13.29 1.34
CA ILE A 43 -11.90 -14.37 1.67
C ILE A 43 -12.05 -14.81 3.13
N SER A 44 -12.20 -13.85 4.04
CA SER A 44 -12.34 -14.13 5.47
C SER A 44 -13.66 -14.84 5.79
N GLU A 45 -14.75 -14.44 5.13
CA GLU A 45 -16.09 -14.98 5.40
C GLU A 45 -16.35 -16.30 4.65
N ASN A 46 -15.77 -16.47 3.45
CA ASN A 46 -16.03 -17.59 2.56
C ASN A 46 -14.73 -18.20 1.99
N PRO A 47 -13.81 -18.67 2.84
CA PRO A 47 -12.48 -19.14 2.40
C PRO A 47 -12.56 -20.31 1.41
N ALA A 48 -13.62 -21.13 1.47
CA ALA A 48 -13.84 -22.25 0.55
C ALA A 48 -14.07 -21.85 -0.92
N ARG A 49 -14.49 -20.60 -1.19
CA ARG A 49 -14.75 -20.08 -2.53
C ARG A 49 -13.49 -19.62 -3.26
N PHE A 50 -12.37 -19.48 -2.56
CA PHE A 50 -11.14 -18.95 -3.13
C PHE A 50 -10.18 -20.02 -3.63
N ALA A 51 -9.49 -19.70 -4.71
CA ALA A 51 -8.43 -20.55 -5.26
C ALA A 51 -7.29 -20.67 -4.23
N LEU A 52 -6.98 -21.92 -3.84
CA LEU A 52 -6.01 -22.28 -2.79
C LEU A 52 -4.53 -21.90 -3.08
N THR A 53 -4.28 -21.12 -4.13
CA THR A 53 -2.97 -20.77 -4.65
C THR A 53 -2.74 -19.27 -4.78
N THR A 54 -3.77 -18.44 -4.63
CA THR A 54 -3.66 -17.00 -4.91
C THR A 54 -3.30 -16.23 -3.66
N LEU A 55 -2.01 -15.90 -3.50
CA LEU A 55 -1.50 -15.08 -2.38
C LEU A 55 -1.72 -13.57 -2.56
N PHE A 56 -2.07 -13.15 -3.79
CA PHE A 56 -2.37 -11.76 -4.10
C PHE A 56 -3.44 -11.74 -5.20
N PRO A 57 -4.72 -11.55 -4.85
CA PRO A 57 -5.82 -11.54 -5.82
C PRO A 57 -5.57 -10.52 -6.93
N SER A 58 -5.89 -10.89 -8.18
CA SER A 58 -5.68 -10.00 -9.34
C SER A 58 -6.47 -8.70 -9.24
N THR A 59 -7.64 -8.74 -8.58
CA THR A 59 -8.47 -7.58 -8.25
C THR A 59 -7.72 -6.54 -7.42
N ILE A 60 -6.80 -6.98 -6.56
CA ILE A 60 -5.98 -6.09 -5.72
C ILE A 60 -4.63 -5.79 -6.39
N HIS A 61 -4.03 -6.81 -7.01
CA HIS A 61 -2.65 -6.76 -7.51
C HIS A 61 -2.46 -5.72 -8.61
N ARG A 62 -3.44 -5.58 -9.52
CA ARG A 62 -3.34 -4.64 -10.63
C ARG A 62 -3.45 -3.19 -10.13
N PRO A 63 -4.48 -2.77 -9.38
CA PRO A 63 -4.52 -1.44 -8.76
C PRO A 63 -3.29 -1.13 -7.90
N TYR A 64 -2.79 -2.11 -7.15
CA TYR A 64 -1.56 -1.97 -6.36
C TYR A 64 -0.33 -1.67 -7.23
N LYS A 65 -0.17 -2.37 -8.35
CA LYS A 65 0.92 -2.11 -9.30
C LYS A 65 0.82 -0.74 -9.94
N ASP A 66 -0.38 -0.31 -10.29
CA ASP A 66 -0.62 0.98 -10.93
C ASP A 66 -0.32 2.13 -9.93
N ALA A 67 -0.79 2.01 -8.68
CA ALA A 67 -0.49 2.97 -7.61
C ALA A 67 1.01 3.05 -7.29
N THR A 68 1.69 1.90 -7.13
CA THR A 68 3.14 1.86 -6.86
C THR A 68 3.96 2.39 -8.04
N TRP A 69 3.54 2.15 -9.28
CA TRP A 69 4.19 2.72 -10.45
C TRP A 69 4.04 4.24 -10.48
N MET A 70 2.83 4.78 -10.28
CA MET A 70 2.58 6.23 -10.25
C MET A 70 3.39 6.91 -9.15
N LEU A 71 3.39 6.35 -7.94
CA LEU A 71 4.18 6.84 -6.81
C LEU A 71 5.67 6.96 -7.16
N ARG A 72 6.23 5.93 -7.81
CA ARG A 72 7.64 5.91 -8.22
C ARG A 72 7.95 6.96 -9.28
N GLN A 73 7.02 7.26 -10.19
CA GLN A 73 7.18 8.34 -11.17
C GLN A 73 7.31 9.70 -10.45
N LEU A 74 6.39 10.00 -9.52
CA LEU A 74 6.43 11.25 -8.74
C LEU A 74 7.70 11.36 -7.89
N PHE A 75 8.08 10.26 -7.24
CA PHE A 75 9.30 10.22 -6.44
C PHE A 75 10.55 10.44 -7.29
N TRP A 76 10.61 9.82 -8.47
CA TRP A 76 11.73 9.97 -9.40
C TRP A 76 11.83 11.40 -9.92
N ALA A 77 10.71 12.02 -10.32
CA ALA A 77 10.68 13.42 -10.75
C ALA A 77 11.24 14.37 -9.68
N LEU A 78 10.77 14.26 -8.43
CA LEU A 78 11.29 15.08 -7.32
C LEU A 78 12.75 14.79 -7.00
N LYS A 79 13.18 13.53 -7.09
CA LYS A 79 14.57 13.16 -6.80
C LYS A 79 15.55 13.85 -7.74
N HIS A 80 15.19 14.06 -9.01
CA HIS A 80 16.05 14.70 -10.00
C HIS A 80 15.89 16.22 -10.06
N ALA A 81 14.73 16.74 -9.66
CA ALA A 81 14.47 18.17 -9.69
C ALA A 81 14.99 18.91 -8.46
N VAL A 82 14.98 18.28 -7.28
CA VAL A 82 15.48 18.86 -6.03
C VAL A 82 17.02 18.83 -6.03
N GLY A 83 17.64 20.01 -6.05
CA GLY A 83 19.10 20.16 -6.08
C GLY A 83 19.73 20.11 -4.69
N MET A 84 18.97 20.42 -3.63
CA MET A 84 19.49 20.48 -2.27
C MET A 84 19.25 19.20 -1.46
N THR A 85 20.14 18.94 -0.52
CA THR A 85 19.93 17.95 0.54
C THR A 85 19.19 18.58 1.72
N THR A 86 18.54 17.76 2.55
CA THR A 86 17.88 18.21 3.79
C THR A 86 18.83 18.97 4.70
N LYS A 87 20.10 18.57 4.80
CA LYS A 87 21.10 19.29 5.61
C LYS A 87 21.41 20.68 5.06
N GLN A 88 21.49 20.82 3.74
CA GLN A 88 21.75 22.12 3.10
C GLN A 88 20.59 23.09 3.33
N VAL A 89 19.34 22.66 3.11
CA VAL A 89 18.15 23.51 3.34
C VAL A 89 18.03 23.95 4.80
N LEU A 90 18.33 23.06 5.75
CA LEU A 90 18.28 23.40 7.18
C LEU A 90 19.36 24.41 7.60
N ALA A 91 20.46 24.50 6.86
CA ALA A 91 21.54 25.44 7.12
C ALA A 91 21.30 26.84 6.51
N LEU A 92 20.23 27.02 5.73
CA LEU A 92 19.93 28.30 5.08
C LEU A 92 19.46 29.36 6.09
N PRO A 93 19.92 30.62 5.96
CA PRO A 93 19.46 31.71 6.79
C PRO A 93 17.96 31.98 6.54
N ARG A 94 17.22 32.32 7.61
CA ARG A 94 15.80 32.67 7.53
C ARG A 94 15.63 34.20 7.53
N PRO A 95 14.67 34.79 6.79
CA PRO A 95 13.66 34.11 5.96
C PRO A 95 14.23 33.51 4.67
N LEU A 96 13.61 32.42 4.19
CA LEU A 96 14.03 31.77 2.95
C LEU A 96 13.71 32.62 1.72
N THR A 97 14.54 32.50 0.68
CA THR A 97 14.16 32.95 -0.66
C THR A 97 13.10 32.04 -1.27
N ARG A 98 12.42 32.49 -2.33
CA ARG A 98 11.42 31.68 -3.04
C ARG A 98 12.02 30.36 -3.57
N ALA A 99 13.25 30.41 -4.10
CA ALA A 99 13.94 29.23 -4.61
C ALA A 99 14.25 28.24 -3.49
N ASP A 100 14.75 28.73 -2.35
CA ASP A 100 15.03 27.89 -1.19
C ASP A 100 13.76 27.26 -0.59
N ALA A 101 12.64 28.00 -0.61
CA ALA A 101 11.35 27.50 -0.16
C ALA A 101 10.80 26.40 -1.08
N MET A 102 11.02 26.48 -2.40
CA MET A 102 10.70 25.40 -3.34
C MET A 102 11.53 24.15 -3.09
N GLU A 103 12.83 24.28 -2.82
CA GLU A 103 13.71 23.17 -2.44
C GLU A 103 13.25 22.50 -1.13
N GLU A 104 12.90 23.30 -0.11
CA GLU A 104 12.33 22.81 1.15
C GLU A 104 11.03 22.03 0.92
N LEU A 105 10.12 22.56 0.09
CA LEU A 105 8.86 21.91 -0.26
C LEU A 105 9.08 20.59 -1.03
N GLY A 106 9.96 20.59 -2.03
CA GLY A 106 10.31 19.40 -2.80
C GLY A 106 10.89 18.28 -1.94
N LEU A 107 11.75 18.62 -0.97
CA LEU A 107 12.27 17.65 0.01
C LEU A 107 11.18 17.08 0.92
N ARG A 108 10.27 17.92 1.40
CA ARG A 108 9.14 17.48 2.23
C ARG A 108 8.23 16.53 1.45
N LEU A 109 7.89 16.85 0.20
CA LEU A 109 7.08 16.00 -0.67
C LEU A 109 7.77 14.66 -0.92
N ARG A 110 9.07 14.68 -1.25
CA ARG A 110 9.85 13.45 -1.45
C ARG A 110 9.82 12.55 -0.22
N SER A 111 9.93 13.14 0.98
CA SER A 111 9.84 12.39 2.23
C SER A 111 8.45 11.79 2.46
N LYS A 112 7.37 12.49 2.10
CA LYS A 112 5.99 11.98 2.23
C LYS A 112 5.70 10.86 1.22
N LEU A 113 6.15 11.01 -0.02
CA LEU A 113 6.06 9.94 -1.03
C LEU A 113 6.82 8.68 -0.60
N TRP A 114 8.00 8.84 0.01
CA TRP A 114 8.73 7.70 0.58
C TRP A 114 7.94 7.00 1.69
N ARG A 115 7.32 7.77 2.60
CA ARG A 115 6.48 7.20 3.66
C ARG A 115 5.28 6.45 3.09
N LEU A 116 4.64 6.98 2.04
CA LEU A 116 3.56 6.30 1.33
C LEU A 116 4.04 5.00 0.69
N GLU A 117 5.25 4.94 0.12
CA GLU A 117 5.82 3.70 -0.44
C GLU A 117 5.96 2.63 0.64
N GLN A 118 6.45 2.99 1.82
CA GLN A 118 6.56 2.06 2.96
C GLN A 118 5.18 1.59 3.43
N ALA A 119 4.19 2.49 3.47
CA ALA A 119 2.82 2.12 3.82
C ALA A 119 2.20 1.15 2.81
N LEU A 120 2.42 1.36 1.51
CA LEU A 120 1.96 0.45 0.45
C LEU A 120 2.65 -0.92 0.53
N ILE A 121 3.93 -0.98 0.88
CA ILE A 121 4.61 -2.26 1.15
C ILE A 121 3.93 -3.00 2.30
N GLY A 122 3.66 -2.32 3.42
CA GLY A 122 2.95 -2.89 4.56
C GLY A 122 1.54 -3.37 4.19
N PHE A 123 0.83 -2.62 3.35
CA PHE A 123 -0.47 -3.03 2.80
C PHE A 123 -0.35 -4.34 1.98
N GLY A 124 0.61 -4.41 1.06
CA GLY A 124 0.85 -5.61 0.26
C GLY A 124 1.22 -6.84 1.09
N GLU A 125 1.96 -6.65 2.19
CA GLU A 125 2.24 -7.71 3.15
C GLU A 125 0.99 -8.16 3.91
N GLY A 126 0.15 -7.22 4.35
CA GLY A 126 -1.13 -7.50 5.01
C GLY A 126 -2.07 -8.34 4.13
N VAL A 127 -2.23 -7.95 2.86
CA VAL A 127 -3.01 -8.69 1.85
C VAL A 127 -2.53 -10.14 1.77
N ARG A 128 -1.21 -10.35 1.64
CA ARG A 128 -0.61 -11.69 1.53
C ARG A 128 -0.86 -12.54 2.77
N LYS A 129 -0.75 -11.96 3.97
CA LYS A 129 -0.98 -12.68 5.24
C LYS A 129 -2.42 -13.15 5.37
N ILE A 130 -3.39 -12.29 5.02
CA ILE A 130 -4.81 -12.68 5.04
C ILE A 130 -5.08 -13.80 4.03
N CYS A 131 -4.56 -13.66 2.80
CA CYS A 131 -4.75 -14.68 1.76
C CYS A 131 -4.12 -16.02 2.18
N ASP A 132 -2.90 -16.00 2.74
CA ASP A 132 -2.24 -17.21 3.25
C ASP A 132 -3.02 -17.87 4.41
N ALA A 133 -3.52 -17.06 5.36
CA ALA A 133 -4.36 -17.56 6.44
C ALA A 133 -5.68 -18.17 5.91
N GLY A 134 -6.34 -17.51 4.96
CA GLY A 134 -7.56 -18.01 4.30
C GLY A 134 -7.32 -19.32 3.54
N ILE A 135 -6.19 -19.43 2.82
CA ILE A 135 -5.79 -20.67 2.12
C ILE A 135 -5.55 -21.80 3.13
N LYS A 136 -4.87 -21.52 4.26
CA LYS A 136 -4.64 -22.51 5.32
C LYS A 136 -5.95 -22.98 5.93
N MET A 137 -6.88 -22.07 6.21
CA MET A 137 -8.21 -22.39 6.71
C MET A 137 -9.00 -23.24 5.71
N ALA A 138 -9.07 -22.85 4.43
CA ALA A 138 -9.78 -23.61 3.40
C ALA A 138 -9.20 -25.03 3.19
N LYS A 139 -7.87 -25.18 3.28
CA LYS A 139 -7.23 -26.50 3.26
C LYS A 139 -7.59 -27.32 4.50
N ALA A 140 -7.63 -26.67 5.66
CA ALA A 140 -8.00 -27.30 6.92
C ALA A 140 -9.44 -27.82 6.87
N ASP A 141 -10.38 -26.99 6.40
CA ASP A 141 -11.79 -27.35 6.28
C ASP A 141 -11.99 -28.55 5.34
N ARG A 142 -11.35 -28.54 4.16
CA ARG A 142 -11.41 -29.69 3.23
C ARG A 142 -10.83 -30.97 3.82
N GLU A 143 -9.75 -30.86 4.61
CA GLU A 143 -9.12 -32.02 5.23
C GLU A 143 -9.97 -32.56 6.39
N VAL A 144 -10.64 -31.68 7.14
CA VAL A 144 -11.64 -32.03 8.16
C VAL A 144 -12.83 -32.76 7.52
N GLU A 145 -13.39 -32.21 6.45
CA GLU A 145 -14.48 -32.83 5.68
C GLU A 145 -14.08 -34.23 5.18
N ARG A 146 -12.91 -34.36 4.58
CA ARG A 146 -12.40 -35.62 4.03
C ARG A 146 -12.16 -36.69 5.10
N LYS A 147 -11.62 -36.32 6.26
CA LYS A 147 -11.22 -37.28 7.30
C LYS A 147 -12.35 -37.65 8.26
N ALA A 148 -13.38 -36.83 8.36
CA ALA A 148 -14.43 -37.02 9.33
C ALA A 148 -15.71 -37.62 8.74
N ASP A 149 -15.65 -38.20 7.54
CA ASP A 149 -16.80 -38.74 6.80
C ASP A 149 -17.73 -39.58 7.72
N GLY A 150 -18.89 -39.01 8.04
CA GLY A 150 -19.93 -39.58 8.91
C GLY A 150 -19.78 -39.42 10.44
N SER A 151 -18.67 -38.90 10.99
CA SER A 151 -18.42 -38.86 12.45
C SER A 151 -18.25 -37.47 13.03
N LYS A 152 -19.28 -37.01 13.78
CA LYS A 152 -19.25 -35.77 14.56
C LYS A 152 -18.09 -35.73 15.57
N TYR A 153 -17.76 -36.86 16.19
CA TYR A 153 -16.66 -36.96 17.14
C TYR A 153 -15.30 -36.69 16.47
N MET A 154 -15.09 -37.25 15.28
CA MET A 154 -13.85 -37.01 14.52
C MET A 154 -13.74 -35.55 14.09
N LEU A 155 -14.84 -34.92 13.66
CA LEU A 155 -14.88 -33.48 13.36
C LEU A 155 -14.41 -32.64 14.56
N ASP A 156 -14.96 -32.90 15.75
CA ASP A 156 -14.63 -32.14 16.95
C ASP A 156 -13.18 -32.35 17.40
N MET A 157 -12.62 -33.54 17.19
CA MET A 157 -11.22 -33.83 17.50
C MET A 157 -10.27 -33.11 16.53
N TYR A 158 -10.56 -33.11 15.22
CA TYR A 158 -9.74 -32.39 14.24
C TYR A 158 -9.78 -30.87 14.43
N LYS A 159 -10.93 -30.30 14.81
CA LYS A 159 -11.03 -28.86 15.12
C LYS A 159 -10.22 -28.45 16.34
N LYS A 160 -9.86 -29.39 17.22
CA LYS A 160 -8.95 -29.17 18.36
C LYS A 160 -7.49 -29.37 17.99
N ASP A 161 -7.18 -29.80 16.77
CA ASP A 161 -5.80 -29.97 16.30
C ASP A 161 -5.04 -28.63 16.44
N PRO A 162 -3.84 -28.64 17.04
CA PRO A 162 -3.05 -27.42 17.22
C PRO A 162 -2.85 -26.63 15.93
N TRP A 163 -2.70 -27.30 14.79
CA TRP A 163 -2.52 -26.65 13.50
C TRP A 163 -3.81 -25.94 13.03
N TYR A 164 -4.98 -26.57 13.16
CA TYR A 164 -6.27 -25.93 12.84
C TYR A 164 -6.50 -24.70 13.72
N VAL A 165 -6.29 -24.84 15.03
CA VAL A 165 -6.43 -23.74 16.00
C VAL A 165 -5.46 -22.60 15.69
N GLN A 166 -4.22 -22.90 15.31
CA GLN A 166 -3.24 -21.89 14.91
C GLN A 166 -3.67 -21.15 13.64
N ALA A 167 -4.18 -21.84 12.62
CA ALA A 167 -4.66 -21.21 11.39
C ALA A 167 -5.83 -20.25 11.65
N VAL A 168 -6.81 -20.69 12.44
CA VAL A 168 -7.96 -19.86 12.84
C VAL A 168 -7.51 -18.64 13.65
N ARG A 169 -6.55 -18.78 14.57
CA ARG A 169 -6.00 -17.65 15.35
C ARG A 169 -5.18 -16.68 14.50
N ALA A 170 -4.51 -17.16 13.45
CA ALA A 170 -3.70 -16.33 12.57
C ALA A 170 -4.53 -15.39 11.68
N CYS A 171 -5.77 -15.76 11.35
CA CYS A 171 -6.63 -14.96 10.48
C CYS A 171 -7.02 -13.60 11.11
N PRO A 172 -7.56 -13.51 12.34
CA PRO A 172 -7.84 -12.23 13.00
C PRO A 172 -6.61 -11.33 13.15
N ALA A 173 -5.46 -11.91 13.53
CA ALA A 173 -4.22 -11.14 13.63
C ALA A 173 -3.76 -10.57 12.28
N SER A 174 -3.98 -11.33 11.18
CA SER A 174 -3.67 -10.86 9.83
C SER A 174 -4.61 -9.75 9.37
N LEU A 175 -5.89 -9.82 9.75
CA LEU A 175 -6.87 -8.75 9.50
C LEU A 175 -6.51 -7.46 10.24
N GLU A 176 -6.11 -7.56 11.51
CA GLU A 176 -5.66 -6.40 12.29
C GLU A 176 -4.44 -5.72 11.66
N LEU A 177 -3.44 -6.50 11.25
CA LEU A 177 -2.26 -5.99 10.54
C LEU A 177 -2.63 -5.27 9.24
N TYR A 178 -3.57 -5.83 8.48
CA TYR A 178 -4.08 -5.20 7.26
C TYR A 178 -4.80 -3.88 7.56
N HIS A 179 -5.70 -3.84 8.55
CA HIS A 179 -6.40 -2.61 8.91
C HIS A 179 -5.43 -1.51 9.35
N ASN A 180 -4.41 -1.85 10.14
CA ASN A 180 -3.35 -0.91 10.51
C ASN A 180 -2.60 -0.38 9.27
N ALA A 181 -2.31 -1.25 8.29
CA ALA A 181 -1.68 -0.82 7.04
C ALA A 181 -2.58 0.09 6.21
N VAL A 182 -3.88 -0.21 6.11
CA VAL A 182 -4.87 0.65 5.43
C VAL A 182 -4.90 2.04 6.07
N MET A 183 -4.95 2.13 7.41
CA MET A 183 -4.92 3.40 8.12
C MET A 183 -3.64 4.19 7.85
N GLU A 184 -2.47 3.54 7.85
CA GLU A 184 -1.21 4.23 7.54
C GLU A 184 -1.15 4.71 6.09
N VAL A 185 -1.68 3.95 5.13
CA VAL A 185 -1.78 4.41 3.72
C VAL A 185 -2.68 5.63 3.63
N GLN A 186 -3.89 5.58 4.22
CA GLN A 186 -4.82 6.70 4.21
C GLN A 186 -4.21 7.96 4.85
N LYS A 187 -3.57 7.81 6.01
CA LYS A 187 -2.88 8.90 6.69
C LYS A 187 -1.76 9.49 5.84
N ALA A 188 -0.93 8.65 5.21
CA ALA A 188 0.15 9.11 4.35
C ALA A 188 -0.38 9.86 3.12
N MET A 189 -1.52 9.44 2.56
CA MET A 189 -2.21 10.14 1.46
C MET A 189 -2.72 11.52 1.90
N THR A 190 -3.44 11.60 3.02
CA THR A 190 -3.94 12.89 3.53
C THR A 190 -2.80 13.87 3.80
N GLU A 191 -1.72 13.42 4.45
CA GLU A 191 -0.53 14.24 4.68
C GLU A 191 0.15 14.71 3.38
N LEU A 192 0.05 13.91 2.31
CA LEU A 192 0.60 14.25 1.00
C LEU A 192 -0.28 15.28 0.28
N GLU A 193 -1.60 15.11 0.32
CA GLU A 193 -2.58 16.04 -0.27
C GLU A 193 -2.50 17.44 0.34
N GLU A 194 -2.45 17.51 1.68
CA GLU A 194 -2.26 18.76 2.43
C GLU A 194 -0.96 19.47 2.05
N LEU A 195 0.10 18.70 1.79
CA LEU A 195 1.39 19.26 1.40
C LEU A 195 1.40 19.71 -0.06
N THR A 196 0.73 18.99 -0.96
CA THR A 196 0.60 19.41 -2.37
C THR A 196 -0.25 20.65 -2.55
N ALA A 197 -1.24 20.90 -1.67
CA ALA A 197 -1.99 22.14 -1.68
C ALA A 197 -1.08 23.38 -1.51
N GLN A 198 0.03 23.25 -0.77
CA GLN A 198 1.02 24.32 -0.60
C GLN A 198 1.78 24.62 -1.92
N CYS A 199 1.88 23.66 -2.85
CA CYS A 199 2.53 23.87 -4.15
C CYS A 199 1.80 24.91 -5.01
N LYS A 200 0.49 25.12 -4.81
CA LYS A 200 -0.30 26.15 -5.52
C LYS A 200 0.03 27.58 -5.07
N SER A 201 0.65 27.73 -3.90
CA SER A 201 0.92 29.02 -3.26
C SER A 201 2.36 29.53 -3.46
N VAL A 202 3.22 28.71 -4.09
CA VAL A 202 4.66 28.98 -4.28
C VAL A 202 4.94 29.38 -5.71
#